data_AF-A0A2W4LS05-F1
#
_entry.id   AF-A0A2W4LS05-F1
#
_cell.length_a   1.000
_cell.length_b   1.000
_cell.length_c   1.000
_cell.angle_alpha   90.00
_cell.angle_beta   90.00
_cell.angle_gamma   90.00
#
_symmetry.space_group_name_H-M   'P 1'
#
loop_
_entity.id
_entity.type
_entity.pdbx_description
1 polymer ?
#
loop_
_entity_poly.entity_id
_entity_poly.type
_entity_poly.pdbx_seq_one_letter_code
_entity_poly.pdbx_strand_id
1 'polypeptide(L)'
;MILRRCPSVARRFPPPRASPGGVAGPDILRAAVVPGAPGGRGAPGREGDGGTMNGRSSTRSSLVAGLATVVFAGLLAAAPGPLAAQQEAGTATLSLEEAIRIARRQSPQYLMERNDEAAADWAVREAWGQLVLPQANASLSLGYQAAGTPRFGIFTGGDIGLAEIPAYYNSSYGISLSYRLSGAALLRPGQARAERRAVEAMGELADFQLVVNVTRQYLAALRAQDDVVLARQELARAEENHRLARARVEVGAAIPLDAARAEVERGRAEVALLEAENRARTERLRLLEQLGIEALGREVVLSTRLSVFEPPWSEEELIARAAERHPELLALRARETAERASLRLAQSQYLPSVSLSANWSGFARQASSSEYVLRQAERQVAAQIQSCEQTNEILRRLTPPMETTDCLSRYTLTEEQRAAILEGNDVFPFRFSREPLTAGITVSVPVFTGFSRERQIEQARAAAEDARYQRRAAELRLRADVQAAYGALVTAYRRTLLEDRNRQAAEEALRLARERYRLGAAAFLELSEAETAKAQADRAYLDALYGFHDALAGLERASGQRLREEAPTPGPGPEEQEEGASEPAEGGAGASQEQNQESGR
;
A
#
# COMPACT_ATOMS: atom_id res chain seq x y z
N MET A 1 -14.22 -54.75 27.32
CA MET A 1 -15.05 -55.73 26.56
C MET A 1 -15.74 -54.96 25.43
N ILE A 2 -15.76 -55.35 24.14
CA ILE A 2 -16.10 -56.66 23.51
C ILE A 2 -17.62 -56.90 23.65
N LEU A 3 -18.49 -56.94 22.63
CA LEU A 3 -18.45 -56.75 21.14
C LEU A 3 -19.83 -56.10 20.73
N ARG A 4 -20.36 -55.95 19.49
CA ARG A 4 -20.17 -56.38 18.07
C ARG A 4 -20.93 -55.29 17.21
N ARG A 5 -20.53 -54.79 16.02
CA ARG A 5 -20.56 -55.35 14.64
C ARG A 5 -21.87 -56.10 14.28
N CYS A 6 -22.52 -55.97 13.11
CA CYS A 6 -22.31 -55.26 11.81
C CYS A 6 -23.67 -55.31 11.02
N PRO A 7 -23.84 -54.98 9.69
CA PRO A 7 -22.87 -54.63 8.64
C PRO A 7 -23.21 -53.35 7.81
N SER A 8 -22.42 -53.11 6.75
CA SER A 8 -22.53 -52.02 5.77
C SER A 8 -23.19 -52.45 4.44
N VAL A 9 -23.79 -51.50 3.72
CA VAL A 9 -24.02 -51.58 2.26
C VAL A 9 -23.55 -50.27 1.60
N ALA A 10 -22.91 -50.35 0.44
CA ALA A 10 -22.35 -49.20 -0.28
C ALA A 10 -22.92 -49.08 -1.70
N ARG A 11 -23.01 -47.84 -2.22
CA ARG A 11 -23.11 -47.56 -3.67
C ARG A 11 -22.22 -46.37 -4.04
N ARG A 12 -21.54 -46.49 -5.18
CA ARG A 12 -20.73 -45.44 -5.84
C ARG A 12 -21.56 -44.83 -6.98
N PHE A 13 -21.33 -43.55 -7.30
CA PHE A 13 -21.43 -42.93 -8.64
C PHE A 13 -20.68 -41.56 -8.61
N PRO A 14 -20.36 -40.89 -9.74
CA PRO A 14 -19.04 -40.28 -9.93
C PRO A 14 -19.06 -38.74 -10.19
N PRO A 15 -17.88 -38.09 -10.29
CA PRO A 15 -17.78 -36.70 -10.72
C PRO A 15 -17.77 -36.54 -12.26
N PRO A 16 -18.32 -35.45 -12.83
CA PRO A 16 -18.09 -35.06 -14.22
C PRO A 16 -16.74 -34.34 -14.40
N ARG A 17 -16.15 -34.46 -15.60
CA ARG A 17 -14.96 -33.71 -16.05
C ARG A 17 -15.35 -32.46 -16.86
N ALA A 18 -14.38 -31.61 -17.19
CA ALA A 18 -14.57 -30.30 -17.81
C ALA A 18 -14.42 -30.27 -19.36
N SER A 19 -14.83 -29.12 -19.94
CA SER A 19 -14.48 -28.59 -21.27
C SER A 19 -15.13 -29.25 -22.51
N PRO A 20 -15.18 -28.60 -23.70
CA PRO A 20 -14.73 -27.22 -24.05
C PRO A 20 -15.74 -26.31 -24.81
N GLY A 21 -15.54 -24.99 -24.70
CA GLY A 21 -15.61 -23.95 -25.77
C GLY A 21 -16.85 -23.68 -26.65
N GLY A 22 -17.14 -22.39 -26.95
CA GLY A 22 -17.75 -21.98 -28.24
C GLY A 22 -18.77 -20.82 -28.27
N VAL A 23 -18.29 -19.59 -28.57
CA VAL A 23 -18.95 -18.52 -29.38
C VAL A 23 -20.42 -18.09 -29.09
N ALA A 24 -20.60 -16.87 -28.56
CA ALA A 24 -21.50 -15.80 -29.09
C ALA A 24 -21.37 -14.50 -28.26
N GLY A 25 -21.39 -13.32 -28.92
CA GLY A 25 -21.38 -11.99 -28.27
C GLY A 25 -22.78 -11.42 -28.00
N PRO A 26 -22.88 -10.20 -27.45
CA PRO A 26 -23.02 -9.06 -28.38
C PRO A 26 -22.32 -7.74 -27.96
N ASP A 27 -21.73 -7.07 -28.96
CA ASP A 27 -21.40 -5.64 -28.97
C ASP A 27 -22.37 -4.90 -29.91
N ILE A 28 -22.97 -3.76 -29.49
CA ILE A 28 -23.20 -2.58 -30.35
C ILE A 28 -23.08 -1.28 -29.52
N LEU A 29 -21.88 -0.72 -29.53
CA LEU A 29 -21.49 0.70 -29.77
C LEU A 29 -22.34 1.90 -29.26
N ARG A 30 -21.61 2.88 -28.70
CA ARG A 30 -21.94 4.31 -28.66
C ARG A 30 -21.50 5.04 -29.95
N ALA A 31 -22.34 5.93 -30.49
CA ALA A 31 -21.99 7.15 -31.22
C ALA A 31 -23.28 8.04 -31.26
N ALA A 32 -23.36 9.35 -31.01
CA ALA A 32 -22.49 10.54 -31.19
C ALA A 32 -22.86 11.39 -32.45
N VAL A 33 -22.87 12.72 -32.25
CA VAL A 33 -22.96 13.82 -33.25
C VAL A 33 -24.36 14.33 -33.71
N VAL A 34 -24.74 15.51 -33.17
CA VAL A 34 -25.23 16.81 -33.76
C VAL A 34 -25.72 16.87 -35.24
N PRO A 35 -26.43 17.93 -35.70
CA PRO A 35 -27.77 18.48 -35.34
C PRO A 35 -28.80 18.34 -36.49
N GLY A 36 -30.04 18.80 -36.30
CA GLY A 36 -30.95 19.03 -37.44
C GLY A 36 -32.28 19.70 -37.11
N ALA A 37 -32.52 20.89 -37.66
CA ALA A 37 -33.86 21.45 -37.83
C ALA A 37 -34.28 21.32 -39.30
N PRO A 38 -35.57 21.10 -39.58
CA PRO A 38 -36.28 22.05 -40.43
C PRO A 38 -37.63 22.45 -39.84
N GLY A 39 -38.24 23.53 -40.34
CA GLY A 39 -39.45 24.09 -39.76
C GLY A 39 -40.64 24.23 -40.71
N GLY A 40 -41.81 24.42 -40.10
CA GLY A 40 -42.85 25.31 -40.62
C GLY A 40 -43.96 24.72 -41.51
N ARG A 41 -45.20 24.79 -41.00
CA ARG A 41 -46.38 25.45 -41.63
C ARG A 41 -47.62 25.24 -40.72
N GLY A 42 -48.57 26.18 -40.72
CA GLY A 42 -49.87 25.97 -40.04
C GLY A 42 -50.55 27.16 -39.36
N ALA A 43 -50.64 28.33 -40.00
CA ALA A 43 -51.64 29.37 -39.68
C ALA A 43 -52.65 29.42 -40.85
N PRO A 44 -53.94 29.78 -40.65
CA PRO A 44 -54.38 31.13 -40.25
C PRO A 44 -55.44 31.11 -39.11
N GLY A 45 -55.95 32.23 -38.56
CA GLY A 45 -55.69 33.67 -38.77
C GLY A 45 -56.91 34.54 -38.38
N ARG A 46 -56.84 35.86 -38.64
CA ARG A 46 -57.89 36.92 -38.40
C ARG A 46 -57.99 37.49 -36.96
N GLU A 47 -58.26 38.79 -36.71
CA GLU A 47 -58.19 40.04 -37.52
C GLU A 47 -58.39 41.31 -36.63
N GLY A 48 -57.65 42.40 -36.89
CA GLY A 48 -57.89 43.78 -36.38
C GLY A 48 -57.47 44.11 -34.92
N ASP A 49 -57.22 45.38 -34.53
CA ASP A 49 -56.91 46.59 -35.32
C ASP A 49 -56.29 47.71 -34.42
N GLY A 50 -55.55 48.68 -35.00
CA GLY A 50 -54.98 49.89 -34.35
C GLY A 50 -53.76 49.67 -33.44
N GLY A 51 -52.75 50.56 -33.29
CA GLY A 51 -52.54 51.92 -33.83
C GLY A 51 -52.73 53.02 -32.76
N THR A 52 -51.80 53.94 -32.46
CA THR A 52 -50.47 54.26 -33.04
C THR A 52 -49.56 55.03 -32.05
N MET A 53 -48.27 55.19 -32.39
CA MET A 53 -47.30 56.20 -31.88
C MET A 53 -46.85 56.16 -30.39
N ASN A 54 -45.75 56.84 -29.97
CA ASN A 54 -44.41 57.08 -30.55
C ASN A 54 -43.54 57.75 -29.46
N GLY A 55 -42.31 57.27 -29.20
CA GLY A 55 -41.43 57.89 -28.19
C GLY A 55 -40.03 57.25 -28.13
N ARG A 56 -38.97 58.05 -28.18
CA ARG A 56 -37.56 57.59 -28.23
C ARG A 56 -36.81 57.90 -26.94
N SER A 57 -35.91 56.98 -26.58
CA SER A 57 -34.65 57.09 -25.81
C SER A 57 -34.56 55.98 -24.76
N SER A 58 -33.43 55.38 -24.40
CA SER A 58 -32.13 55.03 -24.99
C SER A 58 -31.23 54.63 -23.81
N THR A 59 -30.02 54.14 -24.08
CA THR A 59 -28.88 54.08 -23.13
C THR A 59 -29.00 53.21 -21.86
N ARG A 60 -28.46 51.99 -22.01
CA ARG A 60 -27.44 51.34 -21.15
C ARG A 60 -27.85 50.66 -19.83
N SER A 61 -27.09 49.61 -19.57
CA SER A 61 -27.08 48.74 -18.39
C SER A 61 -25.98 49.15 -17.39
N SER A 62 -25.74 48.30 -16.37
CA SER A 62 -24.95 48.51 -15.15
C SER A 62 -25.68 49.33 -14.06
N LEU A 63 -25.48 49.08 -12.76
CA LEU A 63 -24.55 48.15 -12.10
C LEU A 63 -25.30 47.10 -11.24
N VAL A 64 -24.73 45.90 -11.15
CA VAL A 64 -24.78 45.07 -9.93
C VAL A 64 -23.34 44.99 -9.43
N ALA A 65 -23.11 45.33 -8.17
CA ALA A 65 -21.76 45.46 -7.60
C ALA A 65 -21.63 44.62 -6.32
N GLY A 66 -20.42 44.11 -6.08
CA GLY A 66 -19.98 43.67 -4.75
C GLY A 66 -20.30 42.22 -4.36
N LEU A 67 -19.54 41.26 -4.88
CA LEU A 67 -19.20 40.05 -4.14
C LEU A 67 -17.72 39.71 -4.39
N ALA A 68 -16.94 39.59 -3.33
CA ALA A 68 -15.48 39.69 -3.40
C ALA A 68 -14.80 38.33 -3.64
N THR A 69 -14.09 38.21 -4.77
CA THR A 69 -13.18 37.09 -5.05
C THR A 69 -11.80 37.35 -4.46
N VAL A 70 -11.46 36.66 -3.36
CA VAL A 70 -10.07 36.60 -2.89
C VAL A 70 -9.32 35.57 -3.73
N VAL A 71 -8.55 36.04 -4.72
CA VAL A 71 -7.65 35.20 -5.52
C VAL A 71 -6.22 35.43 -5.08
N PHE A 72 -5.56 34.37 -4.62
CA PHE A 72 -4.22 34.41 -4.03
C PHE A 72 -3.14 34.40 -5.12
N ALA A 73 -2.79 35.58 -5.64
CA ALA A 73 -1.78 35.76 -6.68
C ALA A 73 -0.34 35.71 -6.10
N GLY A 74 0.10 34.52 -5.68
CA GLY A 74 1.47 34.29 -5.21
C GLY A 74 2.49 34.31 -6.35
N LEU A 75 3.47 35.22 -6.29
CA LEU A 75 4.58 35.28 -7.24
C LEU A 75 5.46 34.03 -7.10
N LEU A 76 5.66 33.30 -8.20
CA LEU A 76 6.61 32.18 -8.28
C LEU A 76 7.70 32.52 -9.30
N ALA A 77 8.86 32.96 -8.79
CA ALA A 77 10.03 33.25 -9.61
C ALA A 77 10.65 31.92 -10.08
N ALA A 78 10.67 31.70 -11.39
CA ALA A 78 11.33 30.54 -11.99
C ALA A 78 12.86 30.71 -11.94
N ALA A 79 13.49 30.16 -10.88
CA ALA A 79 14.93 29.95 -10.88
C ALA A 79 15.29 28.85 -11.89
N PRO A 80 16.30 29.03 -12.76
CA PRO A 80 16.78 27.96 -13.61
C PRO A 80 17.43 26.87 -12.74
N GLY A 81 16.85 25.67 -12.75
CA GLY A 81 17.48 24.50 -12.15
C GLY A 81 18.82 24.22 -12.83
N PRO A 82 19.84 23.71 -12.09
CA PRO A 82 21.10 23.31 -12.71
C PRO A 82 20.86 22.25 -13.77
N LEU A 83 21.70 22.24 -14.82
CA LEU A 83 21.61 21.23 -15.87
C LEU A 83 21.67 19.82 -15.26
N ALA A 84 20.92 18.89 -15.83
CA ALA A 84 21.10 17.48 -15.57
C ALA A 84 22.55 17.11 -15.89
N ALA A 85 23.34 16.83 -14.84
CA ALA A 85 24.72 16.39 -15.02
C ALA A 85 24.70 15.11 -15.84
N GLN A 86 25.42 15.10 -16.96
CA GLN A 86 25.64 13.89 -17.75
C GLN A 86 26.47 12.93 -16.91
N GLN A 87 25.78 12.08 -16.14
CA GLN A 87 26.43 11.07 -15.32
C GLN A 87 27.15 10.07 -16.23
N GLU A 88 28.47 10.15 -16.21
CA GLU A 88 29.34 9.36 -17.08
C GLU A 88 29.01 7.87 -17.01
N ALA A 89 29.13 7.19 -18.15
CA ALA A 89 28.97 5.74 -18.27
C ALA A 89 30.16 4.96 -17.69
N GLY A 90 30.73 5.45 -16.59
CA GLY A 90 31.70 4.71 -15.79
C GLY A 90 31.06 3.48 -15.16
N THR A 91 31.79 2.37 -15.16
CA THR A 91 31.38 1.09 -14.58
C THR A 91 31.08 1.25 -13.09
N ALA A 92 29.82 1.06 -12.71
CA ALA A 92 29.41 1.20 -11.32
C ALA A 92 29.71 -0.09 -10.54
N THR A 93 30.63 -0.04 -9.59
CA THR A 93 30.87 -1.17 -8.67
C THR A 93 29.80 -1.19 -7.58
N LEU A 94 29.09 -2.31 -7.45
CA LEU A 94 27.99 -2.46 -6.50
C LEU A 94 28.31 -3.55 -5.47
N SER A 95 28.45 -3.14 -4.21
CA SER A 95 28.55 -4.05 -3.06
C SER A 95 27.17 -4.41 -2.51
N LEU A 96 27.08 -5.49 -1.73
CA LEU A 96 25.83 -5.93 -1.10
C LEU A 96 25.22 -4.84 -0.18
N GLU A 97 26.04 -4.16 0.63
CA GLU A 97 25.54 -3.11 1.53
C GLU A 97 25.09 -1.84 0.79
N GLU A 98 25.68 -1.49 -0.36
CA GLU A 98 25.13 -0.41 -1.19
C GLU A 98 23.84 -0.85 -1.89
N ALA A 99 23.75 -2.10 -2.35
CA ALA A 99 22.52 -2.65 -2.91
C ALA A 99 21.36 -2.58 -1.89
N ILE A 100 21.57 -3.04 -0.65
CA ILE A 100 20.60 -2.91 0.45
C ILE A 100 20.24 -1.44 0.72
N ARG A 101 21.24 -0.54 0.72
CA ARG A 101 21.03 0.90 0.95
C ARG A 101 20.23 1.55 -0.18
N ILE A 102 20.40 1.13 -1.43
CA ILE A 102 19.60 1.60 -2.56
C ILE A 102 18.17 1.04 -2.48
N ALA A 103 18.02 -0.27 -2.21
CA ALA A 103 16.71 -0.91 -2.05
C ALA A 103 15.84 -0.19 -1.00
N ARG A 104 16.39 0.11 0.18
CA ARG A 104 15.72 0.87 1.25
C ARG A 104 15.29 2.29 0.86
N ARG A 105 15.83 2.85 -0.23
CA ARG A 105 15.51 4.18 -0.76
C ARG A 105 14.59 4.17 -1.99
N GLN A 106 14.56 3.07 -2.76
CA GLN A 106 13.94 3.04 -4.09
C GLN A 106 13.01 1.84 -4.35
N SER A 107 13.11 0.73 -3.61
CA SER A 107 12.31 -0.47 -3.87
C SER A 107 10.81 -0.21 -3.58
N PRO A 108 9.91 -0.27 -4.59
CA PRO A 108 8.53 0.17 -4.42
C PRO A 108 7.74 -0.65 -3.39
N GLN A 109 8.00 -1.95 -3.29
CA GLN A 109 7.30 -2.84 -2.35
C GLN A 109 7.52 -2.43 -0.89
N TYR A 110 8.77 -2.14 -0.52
CA TYR A 110 9.09 -1.66 0.83
C TYR A 110 8.55 -0.25 1.10
N LEU A 111 8.63 0.64 0.10
CA LEU A 111 8.09 2.00 0.23
C LEU A 111 6.56 2.01 0.35
N MET A 112 5.85 1.02 -0.20
CA MET A 112 4.40 0.85 0.00
C MET A 112 4.06 0.54 1.46
N GLU A 113 4.61 -0.52 2.04
CA GLU A 113 4.38 -0.90 3.45
C GLU A 113 4.70 0.25 4.42
N ARG A 114 5.78 0.99 4.15
CA ARG A 114 6.22 2.12 4.98
C ARG A 114 5.25 3.32 4.97
N ASN A 115 4.39 3.47 3.96
CA ASN A 115 3.41 4.56 3.94
C ASN A 115 2.31 4.39 5.01
N ASP A 116 2.03 3.15 5.42
CA ASP A 116 0.97 2.86 6.40
C ASP A 116 1.34 3.34 7.83
N GLU A 117 2.63 3.50 8.13
CA GLU A 117 3.11 4.11 9.40
C GLU A 117 2.47 5.49 9.61
N ALA A 118 2.47 6.33 8.57
CA ALA A 118 1.93 7.68 8.63
C ALA A 118 0.40 7.67 8.78
N ALA A 119 -0.29 6.73 8.13
CA ALA A 119 -1.72 6.54 8.30
C ALA A 119 -2.08 6.10 9.74
N ALA A 120 -1.31 5.19 10.33
CA ALA A 120 -1.49 4.75 11.70
C ALA A 120 -1.21 5.87 12.73
N ASP A 121 -0.21 6.72 12.48
CA ASP A 121 0.08 7.92 13.28
C ASP A 121 -1.11 8.90 13.27
N TRP A 122 -1.74 9.11 12.11
CA TRP A 122 -2.96 9.91 11.99
C TRP A 122 -4.19 9.23 12.61
N ALA A 123 -4.33 7.91 12.54
CA ALA A 123 -5.41 7.17 13.22
C ALA A 123 -5.34 7.31 14.76
N VAL A 124 -4.14 7.36 15.34
CA VAL A 124 -3.97 7.69 16.76
C VAL A 124 -4.43 9.12 17.06
N ARG A 125 -4.13 10.09 16.19
CA ARG A 125 -4.57 11.49 16.34
C ARG A 125 -6.09 11.63 16.16
N GLU A 126 -6.68 10.91 15.20
CA GLU A 126 -8.14 10.81 14.99
C GLU A 126 -8.84 10.29 16.26
N ALA A 127 -8.35 9.20 16.84
CA ALA A 127 -8.91 8.62 18.05
C ALA A 127 -8.86 9.60 19.24
N TRP A 128 -7.78 10.36 19.41
CA TRP A 128 -7.71 11.43 20.41
C TRP A 128 -8.64 12.60 20.09
N GLY A 129 -8.77 13.00 18.82
CA GLY A 129 -9.73 14.00 18.38
C GLY A 129 -11.18 13.61 18.68
N GLN A 130 -11.56 12.36 18.40
CA GLN A 130 -12.88 11.81 18.68
C GLN A 130 -13.20 11.71 20.18
N LEU A 131 -12.19 11.56 21.04
CA LEU A 131 -12.37 11.55 22.50
C LEU A 131 -12.45 12.96 23.11
N VAL A 132 -11.65 13.91 22.61
CA VAL A 132 -11.46 15.22 23.26
C VAL A 132 -12.29 16.34 22.61
N LEU A 133 -12.57 16.27 21.31
CA LEU A 133 -13.19 17.36 20.56
C LEU A 133 -14.63 17.04 20.14
N PRO A 134 -15.56 18.00 20.24
CA PRO A 134 -16.87 17.88 19.61
C PRO A 134 -16.74 17.94 18.08
N GLN A 135 -17.62 17.21 17.39
CA GLN A 135 -17.81 17.33 15.95
C GLN A 135 -18.69 18.55 15.66
N ALA A 136 -18.15 19.52 14.92
CA ALA A 136 -18.88 20.68 14.44
C ALA A 136 -19.18 20.54 12.95
N ASN A 137 -20.43 20.79 12.55
CA ASN A 137 -20.86 20.82 11.17
C ASN A 137 -21.59 22.14 10.89
N ALA A 138 -21.40 22.70 9.68
CA ALA A 138 -22.09 23.88 9.22
C ALA A 138 -22.73 23.61 7.86
N SER A 139 -24.03 23.79 7.75
CA SER A 139 -24.80 23.64 6.52
C SER A 139 -25.46 24.95 6.11
N LEU A 140 -25.56 25.13 4.79
CA LEU A 140 -26.41 26.12 4.13
C LEU A 140 -27.22 25.37 3.09
N SER A 141 -28.54 25.49 3.14
CA SER A 141 -29.44 24.88 2.17
C SER A 141 -30.28 25.97 1.49
N LEU A 142 -30.42 25.84 0.17
CA LEU A 142 -31.31 26.64 -0.67
C LEU A 142 -32.22 25.66 -1.40
N GLY A 143 -33.51 25.94 -1.47
CA GLY A 143 -34.48 25.06 -2.10
C GLY A 143 -35.68 25.82 -2.67
N TYR A 144 -36.24 25.27 -3.75
CA TYR A 144 -37.51 25.72 -4.30
C TYR A 144 -38.53 24.60 -4.14
N GLN A 145 -39.59 24.87 -3.39
CA GLN A 145 -40.78 24.04 -3.36
C GLN A 145 -41.73 24.56 -4.44
N ALA A 146 -42.06 23.72 -5.42
CA ALA A 146 -43.04 24.08 -6.46
C ALA A 146 -44.47 24.14 -5.89
N ALA A 147 -45.33 24.91 -6.56
CA ALA A 147 -46.76 24.97 -6.24
C ALA A 147 -47.45 23.65 -6.58
N GLY A 148 -48.54 23.34 -5.89
CA GLY A 148 -49.34 22.15 -6.17
C GLY A 148 -50.61 22.03 -5.35
N THR A 149 -51.57 21.30 -5.88
CA THR A 149 -52.78 20.91 -5.14
C THR A 149 -52.57 19.54 -4.49
N PRO A 150 -52.89 19.36 -3.19
CA PRO A 150 -52.90 18.04 -2.59
C PRO A 150 -54.00 17.20 -3.28
N ARG A 151 -53.73 15.93 -3.58
CA ARG A 151 -54.69 15.04 -4.24
C ARG A 151 -55.04 13.88 -3.32
N PHE A 152 -56.33 13.67 -3.08
CA PHE A 152 -56.86 12.63 -2.19
C PHE A 152 -57.67 11.65 -3.04
N GLY A 153 -56.99 10.63 -3.55
CA GLY A 153 -57.53 9.74 -4.58
C GLY A 153 -57.78 10.50 -5.89
N ILE A 154 -59.02 10.50 -6.37
CA ILE A 154 -59.42 11.22 -7.59
C ILE A 154 -59.62 12.73 -7.37
N PHE A 155 -59.92 13.15 -6.14
CA PHE A 155 -60.22 14.54 -5.81
C PHE A 155 -58.94 15.38 -5.67
N THR A 156 -58.93 16.57 -6.24
CA THR A 156 -57.94 17.61 -5.95
C THR A 156 -58.36 18.40 -4.72
N GLY A 157 -57.43 19.12 -4.09
CA GLY A 157 -57.73 19.97 -2.93
C GLY A 157 -58.86 20.97 -3.19
N GLY A 158 -58.94 21.52 -4.40
CA GLY A 158 -60.01 22.46 -4.79
C GLY A 158 -61.41 21.84 -4.76
N ASP A 159 -61.54 20.57 -5.14
CA ASP A 159 -62.83 19.85 -5.15
C ASP A 159 -63.41 19.62 -3.75
N ILE A 160 -62.55 19.71 -2.71
CA ILE A 160 -62.89 19.53 -1.29
C ILE A 160 -62.61 20.78 -0.45
N GLY A 161 -62.50 21.96 -1.08
CA GLY A 161 -62.36 23.25 -0.40
C GLY A 161 -61.00 23.53 0.26
N LEU A 162 -59.99 22.69 0.02
CA LEU A 162 -58.63 22.91 0.49
C LEU A 162 -57.87 23.88 -0.44
N ALA A 163 -57.11 24.79 0.16
CA ALA A 163 -56.32 25.76 -0.59
C ALA A 163 -55.19 25.10 -1.40
N GLU A 164 -54.85 25.71 -2.53
CA GLU A 164 -53.63 25.43 -3.28
C GLU A 164 -52.39 25.75 -2.42
N ILE A 165 -51.40 24.86 -2.45
CA ILE A 165 -50.11 25.08 -1.79
C ILE A 165 -49.25 25.89 -2.78
N PRO A 166 -48.87 27.13 -2.45
CA PRO A 166 -48.09 27.96 -3.36
C PRO A 166 -46.63 27.48 -3.39
N ALA A 167 -45.90 27.95 -4.39
CA ALA A 167 -44.46 27.78 -4.43
C ALA A 167 -43.77 28.65 -3.37
N TYR A 168 -42.68 28.11 -2.81
CA TYR A 168 -41.83 28.79 -1.83
C TYR A 168 -40.36 28.68 -2.21
N TYR A 169 -39.65 29.81 -2.14
CA TYR A 169 -38.20 29.83 -2.01
C TYR A 169 -37.85 29.70 -0.53
N ASN A 170 -37.20 28.59 -0.18
CA ASN A 170 -36.75 28.28 1.16
C ASN A 170 -35.23 28.39 1.21
N SER A 171 -34.71 29.00 2.26
CA SER A 171 -33.31 28.85 2.63
C SER A 171 -33.17 28.63 4.12
N SER A 172 -32.11 27.94 4.54
CA SER A 172 -31.75 27.83 5.94
C SER A 172 -30.27 27.60 6.12
N TYR A 173 -29.73 28.09 7.23
CA TYR A 173 -28.43 27.67 7.75
C TYR A 173 -28.62 26.82 9.00
N GLY A 174 -27.68 25.92 9.25
CA GLY A 174 -27.63 25.12 10.47
C GLY A 174 -26.19 24.87 10.88
N ILE A 175 -25.80 25.36 12.05
CA ILE A 175 -24.56 24.96 12.72
C ILE A 175 -24.96 23.96 13.79
N SER A 176 -24.43 22.74 13.71
CA SER A 176 -24.63 21.71 14.74
C SER A 176 -23.31 21.29 15.36
N LEU A 177 -23.30 21.24 16.69
CA LEU A 177 -22.21 20.73 17.51
C LEU A 177 -22.69 19.44 18.17
N SER A 178 -21.90 18.37 18.05
CA SER A 178 -22.24 17.08 18.65
C SER A 178 -21.02 16.41 19.28
N TYR A 179 -21.18 15.82 20.45
CA TYR A 179 -20.12 15.11 21.16
C TYR A 179 -20.68 13.83 21.76
N ARG A 180 -20.04 12.68 21.51
CA ARG A 180 -20.53 11.38 21.98
C ARG A 180 -19.48 10.65 22.79
N LEU A 181 -19.59 10.76 24.11
CA LEU A 181 -18.80 9.94 25.02
C LEU A 181 -19.42 8.54 25.10
N SER A 182 -18.59 7.51 25.01
CA SER A 182 -18.99 6.11 25.08
C SER A 182 -17.83 5.24 25.56
N GLY A 183 -18.11 4.02 26.00
CA GLY A 183 -17.07 3.04 26.30
C GLY A 183 -16.08 2.84 25.13
N ALA A 184 -16.59 2.87 23.90
CA ALA A 184 -15.76 2.75 22.71
C ALA A 184 -14.84 3.97 22.52
N ALA A 185 -15.38 5.19 22.63
CA ALA A 185 -14.59 6.42 22.51
C ALA A 185 -13.48 6.52 23.57
N LEU A 186 -13.72 6.03 24.79
CA LEU A 186 -12.72 5.98 25.87
C LEU A 186 -11.56 5.02 25.57
N LEU A 187 -11.81 3.89 24.92
CA LEU A 187 -10.79 2.87 24.66
C LEU A 187 -10.11 2.98 23.28
N ARG A 188 -10.74 3.64 22.31
CA ARG A 188 -10.24 3.80 20.92
C ARG A 188 -8.82 4.40 20.85
N PRO A 189 -8.41 5.40 21.65
CA PRO A 189 -7.01 5.86 21.66
C PRO A 189 -6.01 4.82 22.17
N GLY A 190 -6.46 3.86 22.99
CA GLY A 190 -5.64 2.73 23.44
C GLY A 190 -5.51 1.63 22.37
N GLN A 191 -6.59 1.36 21.64
CA GLN A 191 -6.61 0.40 20.54
C GLN A 191 -5.85 0.91 19.31
N ALA A 192 -6.05 2.16 18.86
CA ALA A 192 -5.26 2.77 17.80
C ALA A 192 -3.74 2.80 18.12
N ARG A 193 -3.35 3.00 19.39
CA ARG A 193 -1.94 2.90 19.84
C ARG A 193 -1.40 1.47 19.84
N ALA A 194 -2.24 0.44 19.88
CA ALA A 194 -1.81 -0.95 19.74
C ALA A 194 -1.69 -1.31 18.25
N GLU A 195 -2.62 -0.86 17.41
CA GLU A 195 -2.58 -1.00 15.95
C GLU A 195 -1.37 -0.28 15.34
N ARG A 196 -1.05 0.95 15.77
CA ARG A 196 0.19 1.65 15.36
C ARG A 196 1.44 0.81 15.61
N ARG A 197 1.55 0.15 16.78
CA ARG A 197 2.70 -0.74 17.07
C ARG A 197 2.71 -2.00 16.21
N ALA A 198 1.54 -2.49 15.77
CA ALA A 198 1.47 -3.60 14.84
C ALA A 198 1.96 -3.20 13.44
N VAL A 199 1.58 -2.01 12.95
CA VAL A 199 2.09 -1.45 11.70
C VAL A 199 3.59 -1.16 11.77
N GLU A 200 4.06 -0.53 12.84
CA GLU A 200 5.49 -0.26 13.11
C GLU A 200 6.34 -1.54 13.08
N ALA A 201 5.89 -2.61 13.75
CA ALA A 201 6.56 -3.91 13.71
C ALA A 201 6.38 -4.69 12.38
N MET A 202 5.35 -4.37 11.57
CA MET A 202 5.24 -4.87 10.19
C MET A 202 6.22 -4.15 9.26
N GLY A 203 6.48 -2.85 9.46
CA GLY A 203 7.55 -2.11 8.78
C GLY A 203 8.93 -2.68 9.05
N GLU A 204 9.25 -3.01 10.31
CA GLU A 204 10.49 -3.72 10.69
C GLU A 204 10.60 -5.10 9.99
N LEU A 205 9.49 -5.84 9.89
CA LEU A 205 9.45 -7.11 9.17
C LEU A 205 9.63 -6.93 7.65
N ALA A 206 9.06 -5.89 7.06
CA ALA A 206 9.19 -5.58 5.63
C ALA A 206 10.63 -5.18 5.27
N ASP A 207 11.30 -4.39 6.11
CA ASP A 207 12.73 -4.07 5.94
C ASP A 207 13.60 -5.33 6.03
N PHE A 208 13.35 -6.20 7.02
CA PHE A 208 14.06 -7.47 7.15
C PHE A 208 13.86 -8.39 5.93
N GLN A 209 12.63 -8.49 5.42
CA GLN A 209 12.33 -9.25 4.20
C GLN A 209 13.00 -8.65 2.96
N LEU A 210 13.04 -7.31 2.84
CA LEU A 210 13.76 -6.62 1.77
C LEU A 210 15.24 -6.98 1.81
N VAL A 211 15.89 -6.88 2.97
CA VAL A 211 17.31 -7.24 3.16
C VAL A 211 17.57 -8.69 2.76
N VAL A 212 16.81 -9.65 3.29
CA VAL A 212 16.96 -11.09 2.96
C VAL A 212 16.78 -11.35 1.47
N ASN A 213 15.76 -10.77 0.85
CA ASN A 213 15.46 -10.99 -0.56
C ASN A 213 16.54 -10.35 -1.45
N VAL A 214 17.02 -9.14 -1.12
CA VAL A 214 18.09 -8.46 -1.88
C VAL A 214 19.40 -9.22 -1.75
N THR A 215 19.75 -9.72 -0.56
CA THR A 215 20.93 -10.57 -0.36
C THR A 215 20.90 -11.81 -1.24
N ARG A 216 19.75 -12.48 -1.35
CA ARG A 216 19.59 -13.69 -2.19
C ARG A 216 19.72 -13.39 -3.69
N GLN A 217 19.07 -12.35 -4.21
CA GLN A 217 19.21 -12.00 -5.63
C GLN A 217 20.59 -11.44 -5.96
N TYR A 218 21.24 -10.76 -5.01
CA TYR A 218 22.64 -10.32 -5.16
C TYR A 218 23.59 -11.52 -5.24
N LEU A 219 23.44 -12.54 -4.38
CA LEU A 219 24.23 -13.77 -4.44
C LEU A 219 24.00 -14.54 -5.74
N ALA A 220 22.75 -14.64 -6.20
CA ALA A 220 22.43 -15.26 -7.50
C ALA A 220 23.08 -14.52 -8.69
N ALA A 221 23.05 -13.18 -8.67
CA ALA A 221 23.69 -12.37 -9.72
C ALA A 221 25.22 -12.41 -9.66
N LEU A 222 25.82 -12.47 -8.46
CA LEU A 222 27.27 -12.61 -8.28
C LEU A 222 27.75 -14.01 -8.74
N ARG A 223 27.00 -15.07 -8.41
CA ARG A 223 27.25 -16.42 -8.92
C ARG A 223 27.25 -16.48 -10.44
N ALA A 224 26.25 -15.89 -11.07
CA ALA A 224 26.16 -15.84 -12.53
C ALA A 224 27.28 -15.00 -13.16
N GLN A 225 27.79 -13.97 -12.46
CA GLN A 225 28.98 -13.22 -12.87
C GLN A 225 30.25 -14.09 -12.81
N ASP A 226 30.41 -14.90 -11.75
CA ASP A 226 31.56 -15.79 -11.59
C ASP A 226 31.50 -17.02 -12.53
N ASP A 227 30.31 -17.54 -12.82
CA ASP A 227 30.07 -18.57 -13.86
C ASP A 227 30.60 -18.13 -15.22
N VAL A 228 30.50 -16.84 -15.56
CA VAL A 228 31.09 -16.27 -16.79
C VAL A 228 32.61 -16.25 -16.74
N VAL A 229 33.21 -15.94 -15.58
CA VAL A 229 34.67 -16.00 -15.41
C VAL A 229 35.17 -17.44 -15.59
N LEU A 230 34.50 -18.42 -14.97
CA LEU A 230 34.80 -19.83 -15.13
C LEU A 230 34.61 -20.30 -16.58
N ALA A 231 33.51 -19.95 -17.24
CA ALA A 231 33.27 -20.34 -18.64
C ALA A 231 34.31 -19.75 -19.62
N ARG A 232 34.82 -18.52 -19.36
CA ARG A 232 35.95 -17.94 -20.13
C ARG A 232 37.25 -18.72 -19.90
N GLN A 233 37.51 -19.20 -18.69
CA GLN A 233 38.65 -20.07 -18.39
C GLN A 233 38.50 -21.48 -18.98
N GLU A 234 37.28 -22.03 -19.03
CA GLU A 234 36.98 -23.29 -19.73
C GLU A 234 37.23 -23.15 -21.25
N LEU A 235 36.74 -22.08 -21.88
CA LEU A 235 36.99 -21.80 -23.30
C LEU A 235 38.47 -21.58 -23.61
N ALA A 236 39.17 -20.73 -22.85
CA ALA A 236 40.59 -20.46 -23.08
C ALA A 236 41.47 -21.72 -22.96
N ARG A 237 41.13 -22.65 -22.04
CA ARG A 237 41.75 -23.98 -21.96
C ARG A 237 41.47 -24.77 -23.24
N ALA A 238 40.20 -24.92 -23.63
CA ALA A 238 39.79 -25.68 -24.81
C ALA A 238 40.43 -25.17 -26.13
N GLU A 239 40.59 -23.85 -26.30
CA GLU A 239 41.26 -23.26 -27.46
C GLU A 239 42.76 -23.61 -27.53
N GLU A 240 43.47 -23.59 -26.40
CA GLU A 240 44.88 -24.04 -26.34
C GLU A 240 45.01 -25.50 -26.78
N ASN A 241 44.10 -26.36 -26.33
CA ASN A 241 44.13 -27.79 -26.65
C ASN A 241 43.75 -28.09 -28.09
N HIS A 242 42.74 -27.41 -28.65
CA HIS A 242 42.44 -27.52 -30.08
C HIS A 242 43.65 -27.09 -30.93
N ARG A 243 44.32 -25.99 -30.55
CA ARG A 243 45.56 -25.57 -31.22
C ARG A 243 46.68 -26.61 -31.09
N LEU A 244 46.87 -27.21 -29.92
CA LEU A 244 47.90 -28.23 -29.68
C LEU A 244 47.61 -29.55 -30.42
N ALA A 245 46.38 -30.06 -30.35
CA ALA A 245 45.96 -31.27 -31.04
C ALA A 245 46.07 -31.11 -32.56
N ARG A 246 45.62 -29.97 -33.10
CA ARG A 246 45.77 -29.62 -34.51
C ARG A 246 47.24 -29.56 -34.94
N ALA A 247 48.09 -28.84 -34.19
CA ALA A 247 49.52 -28.77 -34.49
C ALA A 247 50.19 -30.15 -34.47
N ARG A 248 49.79 -31.05 -33.54
CA ARG A 248 50.27 -32.45 -33.54
C ARG A 248 49.81 -33.25 -34.76
N VAL A 249 48.59 -33.03 -35.27
CA VAL A 249 48.12 -33.66 -36.53
C VAL A 249 48.88 -33.11 -37.73
N GLU A 250 49.13 -31.80 -37.79
CA GLU A 250 49.86 -31.15 -38.89
C GLU A 250 51.33 -31.63 -39.01
N VAL A 251 51.97 -32.07 -37.92
CA VAL A 251 53.29 -32.73 -37.94
C VAL A 251 53.24 -34.27 -37.92
N GLY A 252 52.06 -34.88 -38.08
CA GLY A 252 51.88 -36.34 -38.12
C GLY A 252 52.05 -37.06 -36.77
N ALA A 253 52.09 -36.33 -35.66
CA ALA A 253 52.28 -36.84 -34.30
C ALA A 253 50.97 -37.06 -33.51
N ALA A 254 49.80 -36.93 -34.15
CA ALA A 254 48.47 -37.29 -33.61
C ALA A 254 47.51 -37.65 -34.75
N ILE A 255 46.36 -38.25 -34.42
CA ILE A 255 45.34 -38.61 -35.43
C ILE A 255 44.31 -37.49 -35.63
N PRO A 256 43.74 -37.32 -36.84
CA PRO A 256 42.72 -36.28 -37.10
C PRO A 256 41.50 -36.31 -36.17
N LEU A 257 41.16 -37.49 -35.63
CA LEU A 257 40.10 -37.67 -34.64
C LEU A 257 40.35 -36.88 -33.34
N ASP A 258 41.60 -36.69 -32.93
CA ASP A 258 41.94 -35.93 -31.72
C ASP A 258 41.70 -34.43 -31.92
N ALA A 259 42.11 -33.89 -33.08
CA ALA A 259 41.83 -32.50 -33.44
C ALA A 259 40.31 -32.23 -33.57
N ALA A 260 39.57 -33.15 -34.19
CA ALA A 260 38.11 -33.05 -34.33
C ALA A 260 37.38 -33.13 -32.97
N ARG A 261 37.87 -33.96 -32.02
CA ARG A 261 37.36 -33.97 -30.64
C ARG A 261 37.62 -32.64 -29.94
N ALA A 262 38.84 -32.12 -30.05
CA ALA A 262 39.20 -30.83 -29.45
C ALA A 262 38.39 -29.66 -30.04
N GLU A 263 38.02 -29.73 -31.33
CA GLU A 263 37.12 -28.75 -31.98
C GLU A 263 35.71 -28.80 -31.39
N VAL A 264 35.17 -30.00 -31.12
CA VAL A 264 33.87 -30.19 -30.47
C VAL A 264 33.88 -29.65 -29.04
N GLU A 265 34.93 -29.88 -28.25
CA GLU A 265 35.02 -29.33 -26.88
C GLU A 265 35.18 -27.80 -26.88
N ARG A 266 35.94 -27.23 -27.83
CA ARG A 266 35.98 -25.76 -28.05
C ARG A 266 34.59 -25.20 -28.33
N GLY A 267 33.84 -25.81 -29.26
CA GLY A 267 32.48 -25.37 -29.59
C GLY A 267 31.49 -25.52 -28.44
N ARG A 268 31.65 -26.54 -27.58
CA ARG A 268 30.86 -26.70 -26.35
C ARG A 268 31.16 -25.60 -25.32
N ALA A 269 32.43 -25.26 -25.12
CA ALA A 269 32.82 -24.19 -24.22
C ALA A 269 32.36 -22.80 -24.72
N GLU A 270 32.35 -22.57 -26.03
CA GLU A 270 31.83 -21.35 -26.67
C GLU A 270 30.31 -21.19 -26.43
N VAL A 271 29.53 -22.27 -26.56
CA VAL A 271 28.10 -22.28 -26.22
C VAL A 271 27.87 -22.10 -24.71
N ALA A 272 28.66 -22.75 -23.86
CA ALA A 272 28.56 -22.63 -22.41
C ALA A 272 28.82 -21.19 -21.92
N LEU A 273 29.79 -20.49 -22.54
CA LEU A 273 30.06 -19.08 -22.28
C LEU A 273 28.87 -18.19 -22.69
N LEU A 274 28.32 -18.39 -23.90
CA LEU A 274 27.17 -17.63 -24.38
C LEU A 274 25.94 -17.80 -23.46
N GLU A 275 25.71 -19.02 -22.96
CA GLU A 275 24.68 -19.27 -21.94
C GLU A 275 24.98 -18.57 -20.61
N ALA A 276 26.21 -18.66 -20.11
CA ALA A 276 26.62 -18.01 -18.86
C ALA A 276 26.42 -16.48 -18.92
N GLU A 277 26.83 -15.84 -20.02
CA GLU A 277 26.68 -14.39 -20.21
C GLU A 277 25.21 -13.95 -20.26
N ASN A 278 24.34 -14.76 -20.88
CA ASN A 278 22.90 -14.50 -20.90
C ASN A 278 22.25 -14.70 -19.51
N ARG A 279 22.70 -15.70 -18.72
CA ARG A 279 22.28 -15.89 -17.33
C ARG A 279 22.72 -14.72 -16.45
N ALA A 280 23.99 -14.32 -16.52
CA ALA A 280 24.55 -13.17 -15.79
C ALA A 280 23.78 -11.88 -16.09
N ARG A 281 23.49 -11.63 -17.37
CA ARG A 281 22.65 -10.50 -17.80
C ARG A 281 21.25 -10.56 -17.19
N THR A 282 20.64 -11.74 -17.14
CA THR A 282 19.28 -11.94 -16.61
C THR A 282 19.20 -11.73 -15.09
N GLU A 283 20.11 -12.32 -14.32
CA GLU A 283 20.12 -12.14 -12.86
C GLU A 283 20.51 -10.72 -12.43
N ARG A 284 21.39 -10.05 -13.21
CA ARG A 284 21.70 -8.61 -13.03
C ARG A 284 20.48 -7.72 -13.27
N LEU A 285 19.64 -8.04 -14.26
CA LEU A 285 18.40 -7.29 -14.51
C LEU A 285 17.36 -7.49 -13.38
N ARG A 286 17.18 -8.72 -12.89
CA ARG A 286 16.31 -9.00 -11.73
C ARG A 286 16.77 -8.30 -10.46
N LEU A 287 18.09 -8.21 -10.24
CA LEU A 287 18.63 -7.43 -9.13
C LEU A 287 18.23 -5.95 -9.26
N LEU A 288 18.43 -5.32 -10.43
CA LEU A 288 18.07 -3.92 -10.64
C LEU A 288 16.56 -3.65 -10.48
N GLU A 289 15.71 -4.54 -11.00
CA GLU A 289 14.25 -4.52 -10.79
C GLU A 289 13.91 -4.49 -9.29
N GLN A 290 14.48 -5.40 -8.51
CA GLN A 290 14.22 -5.52 -7.08
C GLN A 290 14.76 -4.33 -6.25
N LEU A 291 15.88 -3.73 -6.68
CA LEU A 291 16.41 -2.49 -6.11
C LEU A 291 15.52 -1.26 -6.40
N GLY A 292 14.60 -1.34 -7.37
CA GLY A 292 13.80 -0.22 -7.84
C GLY A 292 14.55 0.71 -8.81
N ILE A 293 15.54 0.19 -9.54
CA ILE A 293 16.40 0.96 -10.45
C ILE A 293 16.05 0.62 -11.90
N GLU A 294 15.60 1.61 -12.69
CA GLU A 294 15.49 1.46 -14.14
C GLU A 294 16.89 1.32 -14.76
N ALA A 295 17.08 0.31 -15.62
CA ALA A 295 18.38 -0.09 -16.17
C ALA A 295 18.90 0.86 -17.28
N LEU A 296 19.15 2.12 -16.92
CA LEU A 296 19.62 3.19 -17.82
C LEU A 296 21.11 3.04 -18.18
N GLY A 297 21.41 2.09 -19.06
CA GLY A 297 22.64 2.04 -19.87
C GLY A 297 23.98 1.81 -19.17
N ARG A 298 24.03 1.75 -17.83
CA ARG A 298 25.26 1.53 -17.07
C ARG A 298 25.59 0.05 -16.90
N GLU A 299 26.84 -0.30 -17.19
CA GLU A 299 27.44 -1.58 -16.77
C GLU A 299 27.64 -1.54 -15.24
N VAL A 300 26.91 -2.39 -14.52
CA VAL A 300 27.09 -2.62 -13.08
C VAL A 300 27.89 -3.90 -12.89
N VAL A 301 29.00 -3.80 -12.15
CA VAL A 301 29.85 -4.95 -11.78
C VAL A 301 29.75 -5.18 -10.29
N LEU A 302 29.52 -6.42 -9.89
CA LEU A 302 29.31 -6.79 -8.49
C LEU A 302 30.67 -7.08 -7.84
N SER A 303 30.96 -6.42 -6.71
CA SER A 303 32.31 -6.32 -6.13
C SER A 303 32.47 -6.94 -4.73
N THR A 304 31.44 -7.58 -4.18
CA THR A 304 31.50 -8.20 -2.85
C THR A 304 32.38 -9.45 -2.89
N ARG A 305 33.47 -9.47 -2.11
CA ARG A 305 34.28 -10.68 -1.91
C ARG A 305 33.56 -11.65 -0.99
N LEU A 306 33.50 -12.92 -1.38
CA LEU A 306 32.95 -14.01 -0.57
C LEU A 306 34.08 -14.74 0.19
N SER A 307 33.81 -15.11 1.43
CA SER A 307 34.76 -15.82 2.30
C SER A 307 34.04 -16.89 3.12
N VAL A 308 34.68 -18.06 3.24
CA VAL A 308 34.17 -19.21 3.99
C VAL A 308 34.80 -19.22 5.38
N PHE A 309 33.99 -19.35 6.42
CA PHE A 309 34.43 -19.37 7.81
C PHE A 309 33.68 -20.46 8.59
N GLU A 310 34.30 -20.98 9.65
CA GLU A 310 33.63 -21.93 10.54
C GLU A 310 32.55 -21.19 11.36
N PRO A 311 31.27 -21.64 11.36
CA PRO A 311 30.20 -20.94 12.09
C PRO A 311 30.49 -20.90 13.61
N PRO A 312 30.66 -19.71 14.23
CA PRO A 312 31.05 -19.60 15.64
C PRO A 312 29.87 -19.74 16.62
N TRP A 313 28.63 -19.68 16.13
CA TRP A 313 27.41 -19.68 16.95
C TRP A 313 26.92 -21.09 17.27
N SER A 314 26.27 -21.27 18.42
CA SER A 314 25.58 -22.52 18.75
C SER A 314 24.12 -22.55 18.29
N GLU A 315 23.59 -23.74 17.97
CA GLU A 315 22.20 -23.93 17.57
C GLU A 315 21.20 -23.42 18.62
N GLU A 316 21.44 -23.76 19.89
CA GLU A 316 20.55 -23.38 21.00
C GLU A 316 20.50 -21.87 21.24
N GLU A 317 21.65 -21.19 21.12
CA GLU A 317 21.74 -19.74 21.20
C GLU A 317 20.96 -19.05 20.07
N LEU A 318 21.10 -19.54 18.82
CA LEU A 318 20.36 -18.98 17.69
C LEU A 318 18.85 -19.19 17.84
N ILE A 319 18.40 -20.33 18.38
CA ILE A 319 16.98 -20.55 18.72
C ILE A 319 16.52 -19.56 19.80
N ALA A 320 17.32 -19.31 20.84
CA ALA A 320 16.99 -18.37 21.90
C ALA A 320 16.93 -16.92 21.39
N ARG A 321 17.96 -16.45 20.67
CA ARG A 321 18.00 -15.12 20.03
C ARG A 321 16.79 -14.92 19.11
N ALA A 322 16.45 -15.92 18.28
CA ALA A 322 15.30 -15.86 17.38
C ALA A 322 13.95 -15.81 18.13
N ALA A 323 13.77 -16.66 19.15
CA ALA A 323 12.55 -16.69 19.95
C ALA A 323 12.26 -15.34 20.63
N GLU A 324 13.29 -14.59 21.02
CA GLU A 324 13.14 -13.25 21.57
C GLU A 324 12.98 -12.17 20.48
N ARG A 325 13.91 -12.09 19.52
CA ARG A 325 14.15 -10.90 18.69
C ARG A 325 13.69 -10.99 17.23
N HIS A 326 13.25 -12.15 16.74
CA HIS A 326 12.90 -12.32 15.32
C HIS A 326 11.74 -11.39 14.89
N PRO A 327 11.89 -10.56 13.83
CA PRO A 327 10.90 -9.55 13.44
C PRO A 327 9.47 -10.08 13.25
N GLU A 328 9.31 -11.26 12.64
CA GLU A 328 7.98 -11.90 12.45
C GLU A 328 7.28 -12.18 13.80
N LEU A 329 8.01 -12.54 14.85
CA LEU A 329 7.44 -12.73 16.18
C LEU A 329 7.12 -11.40 16.87
N LEU A 330 7.88 -10.34 16.61
CA LEU A 330 7.56 -9.00 17.11
C LEU A 330 6.29 -8.45 16.45
N ALA A 331 6.16 -8.56 15.13
CA ALA A 331 4.94 -8.21 14.38
C ALA A 331 3.71 -9.00 14.87
N LEU A 332 3.84 -10.33 15.04
CA LEU A 332 2.75 -11.17 15.54
C LEU A 332 2.40 -10.92 17.01
N ARG A 333 3.37 -10.57 17.88
CA ARG A 333 3.12 -10.10 19.25
C ARG A 333 2.35 -8.78 19.26
N ALA A 334 2.79 -7.82 18.45
CA ALA A 334 2.14 -6.51 18.35
C ALA A 334 0.69 -6.66 17.85
N ARG A 335 0.46 -7.51 16.84
CA ARG A 335 -0.89 -7.86 16.37
C ARG A 335 -1.71 -8.56 17.45
N GLU A 336 -1.17 -9.52 18.19
CA GLU A 336 -1.83 -10.15 19.34
C GLU A 336 -2.25 -9.12 20.41
N THR A 337 -1.50 -8.02 20.58
CA THR A 337 -1.92 -6.91 21.47
C THR A 337 -2.97 -5.98 20.85
N ALA A 338 -2.98 -5.78 19.53
CA ALA A 338 -3.98 -4.99 18.83
C ALA A 338 -5.35 -5.67 18.87
N GLU A 339 -5.43 -6.96 18.51
CA GLU A 339 -6.69 -7.74 18.56
C GLU A 339 -7.25 -7.83 20.00
N ARG A 340 -6.38 -7.93 21.01
CA ARG A 340 -6.78 -7.82 22.43
C ARG A 340 -7.35 -6.46 22.81
N ALA A 341 -6.87 -5.38 22.20
CA ALA A 341 -7.43 -4.05 22.39
C ALA A 341 -8.80 -3.92 21.69
N SER A 342 -8.95 -4.50 20.49
CA SER A 342 -10.22 -4.61 19.76
C SER A 342 -11.27 -5.45 20.50
N LEU A 343 -10.87 -6.54 21.19
CA LEU A 343 -11.75 -7.28 22.10
C LEU A 343 -12.26 -6.43 23.27
N ARG A 344 -11.38 -5.63 23.91
CA ARG A 344 -11.79 -4.68 24.96
C ARG A 344 -12.72 -3.59 24.42
N LEU A 345 -12.47 -3.12 23.19
CA LEU A 345 -13.32 -2.17 22.48
C LEU A 345 -14.72 -2.75 22.21
N ALA A 346 -14.81 -4.01 21.78
CA ALA A 346 -16.09 -4.71 21.62
C ALA A 346 -16.83 -4.91 22.96
N GLN A 347 -16.11 -5.30 24.02
CA GLN A 347 -16.68 -5.44 25.37
C GLN A 347 -17.24 -4.11 25.92
N SER A 348 -16.69 -2.97 25.51
CA SER A 348 -17.17 -1.65 25.92
C SER A 348 -18.60 -1.31 25.45
N GLN A 349 -19.19 -2.11 24.54
CA GLN A 349 -20.58 -2.00 24.09
C GLN A 349 -21.63 -2.32 25.18
N TYR A 350 -21.22 -2.83 26.34
CA TYR A 350 -22.08 -2.91 27.53
C TYR A 350 -22.22 -1.58 28.28
N LEU A 351 -21.34 -0.61 28.04
CA LEU A 351 -21.37 0.69 28.71
C LEU A 351 -22.38 1.64 28.05
N PRO A 352 -23.03 2.52 28.82
CA PRO A 352 -23.89 3.57 28.26
C PRO A 352 -23.08 4.54 27.41
N SER A 353 -23.77 5.24 26.49
CA SER A 353 -23.21 6.39 25.78
C SER A 353 -23.96 7.66 26.10
N VAL A 354 -23.23 8.74 26.33
CA VAL A 354 -23.76 10.09 26.58
C VAL A 354 -23.48 10.94 25.34
N SER A 355 -24.53 11.43 24.69
CA SER A 355 -24.45 12.36 23.59
C SER A 355 -24.84 13.76 24.07
N LEU A 356 -23.98 14.74 23.83
CA LEU A 356 -24.29 16.17 23.91
C LEU A 356 -24.58 16.66 22.49
N SER A 357 -25.60 17.51 22.32
CA SER A 357 -25.83 18.23 21.07
C SER A 357 -26.23 19.68 21.32
N ALA A 358 -25.85 20.56 20.40
CA ALA A 358 -26.29 21.94 20.35
C ALA A 358 -26.48 22.37 18.88
N ASN A 359 -27.59 23.03 18.56
CA ASN A 359 -27.87 23.50 17.20
C ASN A 359 -28.24 24.98 17.20
N TRP A 360 -27.63 25.73 16.29
CA TRP A 360 -27.93 27.11 15.95
C TRP A 360 -28.39 27.15 14.50
N SER A 361 -29.67 27.39 14.28
CA SER A 361 -30.29 27.39 12.95
C SER A 361 -31.05 28.69 12.68
N GLY A 362 -31.37 28.90 11.42
CA GLY A 362 -32.24 29.98 11.00
C GLY A 362 -32.72 29.76 9.57
N PHE A 363 -33.93 30.21 9.26
CA PHE A 363 -34.57 30.00 7.98
C PHE A 363 -35.14 31.29 7.41
N ALA A 364 -35.20 31.38 6.08
CA ALA A 364 -35.98 32.34 5.35
C ALA A 364 -36.93 31.58 4.41
N ARG A 365 -38.19 32.01 4.35
CA ARG A 365 -39.23 31.37 3.54
C ARG A 365 -40.06 32.43 2.85
N GLN A 366 -39.84 32.56 1.55
CA GLN A 366 -40.47 33.55 0.68
C GLN A 366 -41.47 32.84 -0.24
N ALA A 367 -42.75 33.23 -0.19
CA ALA A 367 -43.71 32.79 -1.18
C ALA A 367 -43.33 33.36 -2.56
N SER A 368 -43.40 32.55 -3.60
CA SER A 368 -43.01 32.96 -4.96
C SER A 368 -44.03 33.87 -5.65
N SER A 369 -45.20 34.07 -5.05
CA SER A 369 -46.31 34.88 -5.56
C SER A 369 -46.69 35.92 -4.52
N SER A 370 -46.50 37.20 -4.85
CA SER A 370 -46.99 38.35 -4.08
C SER A 370 -48.50 38.30 -3.89
N GLU A 371 -49.24 37.98 -4.96
CA GLU A 371 -50.69 37.81 -4.93
C GLU A 371 -51.17 36.72 -3.97
N TYR A 372 -50.38 35.68 -3.71
CA TYR A 372 -50.75 34.68 -2.69
C TYR A 372 -50.77 35.31 -1.30
N VAL A 373 -49.70 36.02 -0.93
CA VAL A 373 -49.55 36.63 0.40
C VAL A 373 -50.60 37.73 0.61
N LEU A 374 -50.86 38.55 -0.41
CA LEU A 374 -51.92 39.57 -0.37
C LEU A 374 -53.31 38.95 -0.24
N ARG A 375 -53.65 37.91 -1.05
CA ARG A 375 -54.92 37.16 -0.91
C ARG A 375 -55.06 36.39 0.40
N GLN A 376 -53.98 36.22 1.17
CA GLN A 376 -54.04 35.68 2.54
C GLN A 376 -54.42 36.78 3.54
N ALA A 377 -53.82 37.98 3.43
CA ALA A 377 -54.16 39.13 4.27
C ALA A 377 -55.58 39.66 4.00
N GLU A 378 -55.97 39.76 2.73
CA GLU A 378 -57.33 40.16 2.31
C GLU A 378 -58.41 39.22 2.88
N ARG A 379 -58.11 37.90 2.95
CA ARG A 379 -58.99 36.92 3.61
C ARG A 379 -59.07 37.09 5.13
N GLN A 380 -58.00 37.55 5.79
CA GLN A 380 -58.03 37.88 7.22
C GLN A 380 -58.89 39.12 7.50
N VAL A 381 -58.77 40.16 6.66
CA VAL A 381 -59.60 41.38 6.75
C VAL A 381 -61.08 41.05 6.48
N ALA A 382 -61.38 40.24 5.46
CA ALA A 382 -62.74 39.77 5.19
C ALA A 382 -63.35 38.98 6.37
N ALA A 383 -62.57 38.16 7.07
CA ALA A 383 -63.01 37.46 8.27
C ALA A 383 -63.28 38.41 9.46
N GLN A 384 -62.51 39.49 9.60
CA GLN A 384 -62.76 40.53 10.61
C GLN A 384 -64.04 41.32 10.31
N ILE A 385 -64.27 41.68 9.04
CA ILE A 385 -65.52 42.31 8.58
C ILE A 385 -66.71 41.40 8.92
N GLN A 386 -66.68 40.13 8.53
CA GLN A 386 -67.77 39.18 8.80
C GLN A 386 -68.05 38.99 10.30
N SER A 387 -67.02 38.93 11.15
CA SER A 387 -67.17 38.86 12.61
C SER A 387 -67.82 40.13 13.19
N CYS A 388 -67.44 41.30 12.66
CA CYS A 388 -68.05 42.58 12.99
C CYS A 388 -69.52 42.67 12.52
N GLU A 389 -69.83 42.16 11.32
CA GLU A 389 -71.20 42.12 10.78
C GLU A 389 -72.12 41.21 11.60
N GLN A 390 -71.64 40.03 12.01
CA GLN A 390 -72.35 39.13 12.93
C GLN A 390 -72.59 39.81 14.29
N THR A 391 -71.61 40.54 14.82
CA THR A 391 -71.75 41.31 16.06
C THR A 391 -72.81 42.41 15.91
N ASN A 392 -72.80 43.16 14.80
CA ASN A 392 -73.81 44.17 14.48
C ASN A 392 -75.22 43.58 14.33
N GLU A 393 -75.35 42.40 13.73
CA GLU A 393 -76.64 41.72 13.59
C GLU A 393 -77.21 41.35 14.98
N ILE A 394 -76.38 40.90 15.91
CA ILE A 394 -76.78 40.67 17.31
C ILE A 394 -77.24 41.99 17.95
N LEU A 395 -76.45 43.07 17.84
CA LEU A 395 -76.77 44.38 18.44
C LEU A 395 -78.09 44.99 17.91
N ARG A 396 -78.41 44.76 16.62
CA ARG A 396 -79.67 45.18 15.98
C ARG A 396 -80.90 44.38 16.44
N ARG A 397 -80.71 43.18 17.00
CA ARG A 397 -81.78 42.30 17.48
C ARG A 397 -82.10 42.47 18.97
N LEU A 398 -81.36 43.33 19.69
CA LEU A 398 -81.65 43.71 21.07
C LEU A 398 -82.81 44.71 21.13
N THR A 399 -83.48 44.81 22.29
CA THR A 399 -84.57 45.77 22.53
C THR A 399 -84.32 46.53 23.84
N PRO A 400 -84.08 47.86 23.80
CA PRO A 400 -83.85 48.67 22.60
C PRO A 400 -82.59 48.22 21.82
N PRO A 401 -82.54 48.41 20.50
CA PRO A 401 -81.37 48.07 19.69
C PRO A 401 -80.19 48.98 20.06
N MET A 402 -78.97 48.43 20.02
CA MET A 402 -77.75 49.17 20.34
C MET A 402 -77.04 49.65 19.07
N GLU A 403 -76.15 50.63 19.26
CA GLU A 403 -75.39 51.26 18.17
C GLU A 403 -74.48 50.25 17.45
N THR A 404 -74.57 50.21 16.12
CA THR A 404 -73.72 49.34 15.27
C THR A 404 -72.54 50.10 14.69
N THR A 405 -71.35 49.51 14.73
CA THR A 405 -70.15 50.10 14.10
C THR A 405 -70.15 49.84 12.60
N ASP A 406 -69.69 50.78 11.77
CA ASP A 406 -69.38 50.44 10.37
C ASP A 406 -68.15 49.51 10.30
N CYS A 407 -68.35 48.30 9.79
CA CYS A 407 -67.31 47.30 9.65
C CYS A 407 -66.40 47.56 8.44
N LEU A 408 -66.91 48.20 7.39
CA LEU A 408 -66.17 48.36 6.13
C LEU A 408 -65.14 49.49 6.22
N SER A 409 -65.45 50.63 6.84
CA SER A 409 -64.42 51.66 7.11
C SER A 409 -63.46 51.26 8.23
N ARG A 410 -63.90 50.46 9.21
CA ARG A 410 -63.07 50.02 10.35
C ARG A 410 -62.02 48.97 9.97
N TYR A 411 -62.29 48.11 9.00
CA TYR A 411 -61.40 47.01 8.61
C TYR A 411 -61.07 47.09 7.11
N THR A 412 -60.10 47.95 6.77
CA THR A 412 -59.52 48.05 5.42
C THR A 412 -58.05 47.64 5.45
N LEU A 413 -57.57 47.04 4.36
CA LEU A 413 -56.13 46.84 4.14
C LEU A 413 -55.56 48.11 3.51
N THR A 414 -54.70 48.84 4.21
CA THR A 414 -54.08 50.07 3.69
C THR A 414 -52.92 49.75 2.74
N GLU A 415 -52.56 50.70 1.86
CA GLU A 415 -51.42 50.50 0.95
C GLU A 415 -50.09 50.37 1.72
N GLU A 416 -49.96 51.02 2.88
CA GLU A 416 -48.82 50.85 3.79
C GLU A 416 -48.74 49.42 4.34
N GLN A 417 -49.89 48.83 4.74
CA GLN A 417 -49.96 47.44 5.18
C GLN A 417 -49.65 46.48 4.03
N ARG A 418 -50.18 46.74 2.83
CA ARG A 418 -49.88 45.97 1.61
C ARG A 418 -48.38 46.00 1.26
N ALA A 419 -47.73 47.16 1.34
CA ALA A 419 -46.29 47.29 1.14
C ALA A 419 -45.50 46.49 2.20
N ALA A 420 -45.84 46.63 3.48
CA ALA A 420 -45.18 45.92 4.58
C ALA A 420 -45.33 44.38 4.49
N ILE A 421 -46.46 43.88 3.98
CA ILE A 421 -46.67 42.45 3.71
C ILE A 421 -45.74 41.92 2.61
N LEU A 422 -45.49 42.73 1.56
CA LEU A 422 -44.59 42.35 0.48
C LEU A 422 -43.12 42.41 0.91
N GLU A 423 -42.72 43.44 1.67
CA GLU A 423 -41.38 43.55 2.26
C GLU A 423 -41.11 42.40 3.24
N GLY A 424 -42.08 42.04 4.09
CA GLY A 424 -42.00 40.90 4.99
C GLY A 424 -41.93 39.52 4.30
N ASN A 425 -42.24 39.45 3.00
CA ASN A 425 -42.06 38.25 2.18
C ASN A 425 -40.72 38.24 1.44
N ASP A 426 -40.05 39.39 1.27
CA ASP A 426 -38.72 39.49 0.65
C ASP A 426 -37.65 39.07 1.67
N VAL A 427 -37.38 37.77 1.76
CA VAL A 427 -36.46 37.20 2.76
C VAL A 427 -35.41 36.24 2.20
N PHE A 428 -35.66 35.67 1.02
CA PHE A 428 -34.72 34.79 0.33
C PHE A 428 -33.62 35.60 -0.37
N PRO A 429 -32.35 35.12 -0.44
CA PRO A 429 -31.86 33.86 0.13
C PRO A 429 -31.26 33.98 1.54
N PHE A 430 -31.05 35.18 2.09
CA PHE A 430 -30.19 35.34 3.29
C PHE A 430 -30.76 36.19 4.45
N ARG A 431 -32.00 36.69 4.40
CA ARG A 431 -32.63 37.37 5.56
C ARG A 431 -33.25 36.34 6.51
N PHE A 432 -32.39 35.55 7.15
CA PHE A 432 -32.82 34.45 8.02
C PHE A 432 -33.49 34.96 9.30
N SER A 433 -34.69 34.46 9.60
CA SER A 433 -35.20 34.40 10.97
C SER A 433 -34.36 33.42 11.77
N ARG A 434 -33.88 33.82 12.95
CA ARG A 434 -33.03 32.98 13.81
C ARG A 434 -33.88 32.13 14.73
N GLU A 435 -33.62 30.84 14.76
CA GLU A 435 -34.26 29.94 15.72
C GLU A 435 -33.53 30.00 17.09
N PRO A 436 -34.23 29.75 18.21
CA PRO A 436 -33.57 29.63 19.51
C PRO A 436 -32.51 28.52 19.51
N LEU A 437 -31.41 28.74 20.25
CA LEU A 437 -30.41 27.70 20.49
C LEU A 437 -31.07 26.49 21.16
N THR A 438 -31.06 25.35 20.48
CA THR A 438 -31.47 24.07 21.05
C THR A 438 -30.25 23.33 21.55
N ALA A 439 -30.24 22.91 22.82
CA ALA A 439 -29.18 22.10 23.40
C ALA A 439 -29.77 20.93 24.18
N GLY A 440 -29.11 19.77 24.13
CA GLY A 440 -29.63 18.53 24.71
C GLY A 440 -28.55 17.57 25.19
N ILE A 441 -28.92 16.74 26.16
CA ILE A 441 -28.10 15.65 26.70
C ILE A 441 -28.92 14.37 26.61
N THR A 442 -28.42 13.38 25.88
CA THR A 442 -29.08 12.09 25.67
C THR A 442 -28.21 10.97 26.22
N VAL A 443 -28.70 10.25 27.22
CA VAL A 443 -28.08 9.01 27.71
C VAL A 443 -28.75 7.83 27.04
N SER A 444 -27.98 6.97 26.38
CA SER A 444 -28.45 5.80 25.66
C SER A 444 -27.84 4.52 26.25
N VAL A 445 -28.69 3.57 26.63
CA VAL A 445 -28.32 2.29 27.24
C VAL A 445 -28.88 1.13 26.39
N PRO A 446 -28.04 0.36 25.68
CA PRO A 446 -28.52 -0.70 24.78
C PRO A 446 -28.91 -1.97 25.54
N VAL A 447 -30.14 -2.02 26.06
CA VAL A 447 -30.65 -3.15 26.86
C VAL A 447 -30.63 -4.47 26.07
N PHE A 448 -31.29 -4.50 24.91
CA PHE A 448 -31.31 -5.66 24.01
C PHE A 448 -31.05 -5.22 22.57
N THR A 449 -30.16 -5.94 21.88
CA THR A 449 -29.69 -5.58 20.52
C THR A 449 -29.77 -6.77 19.54
N GLY A 450 -30.66 -7.74 19.80
CA GLY A 450 -30.82 -8.92 18.93
C GLY A 450 -29.56 -9.80 18.86
N PHE A 451 -28.86 -9.96 20.00
CA PHE A 451 -27.57 -10.65 20.12
C PHE A 451 -26.41 -10.10 19.26
N SER A 452 -26.59 -8.92 18.64
CA SER A 452 -25.58 -8.34 17.74
C SER A 452 -24.31 -7.89 18.46
N ARG A 453 -24.41 -7.53 19.75
CA ARG A 453 -23.27 -7.18 20.63
C ARG A 453 -22.48 -8.43 21.01
N GLU A 454 -23.18 -9.46 21.47
CA GLU A 454 -22.62 -10.75 21.87
C GLU A 454 -21.87 -11.38 20.67
N ARG A 455 -22.47 -11.36 19.48
CA ARG A 455 -21.82 -11.78 18.22
C ARG A 455 -20.53 -11.00 17.92
N GLN A 456 -20.49 -9.68 18.16
CA GLN A 456 -19.29 -8.86 17.93
C GLN A 456 -18.19 -9.15 18.96
N ILE A 457 -18.55 -9.41 20.21
CA ILE A 457 -17.60 -9.76 21.27
C ILE A 457 -16.98 -11.14 21.02
N GLU A 458 -17.76 -12.13 20.59
CA GLU A 458 -17.23 -13.46 20.24
C GLU A 458 -16.37 -13.41 18.95
N GLN A 459 -16.73 -12.57 17.96
CA GLN A 459 -15.86 -12.34 16.79
C GLN A 459 -14.52 -11.71 17.18
N ALA A 460 -14.52 -10.69 18.05
CA ALA A 460 -13.29 -10.07 18.54
C ALA A 460 -12.48 -11.00 19.47
N ARG A 461 -13.14 -11.93 20.17
CA ARG A 461 -12.46 -12.99 20.95
C ARG A 461 -11.78 -13.98 20.02
N ALA A 462 -12.48 -14.46 19.00
CA ALA A 462 -11.92 -15.36 17.98
C ALA A 462 -10.68 -14.74 17.32
N ALA A 463 -10.75 -13.49 16.85
CA ALA A 463 -9.61 -12.78 16.27
C ALA A 463 -8.40 -12.67 17.24
N ALA A 464 -8.64 -12.38 18.52
CA ALA A 464 -7.58 -12.29 19.54
C ALA A 464 -6.99 -13.66 19.93
N GLU A 465 -7.75 -14.74 19.84
CA GLU A 465 -7.25 -16.10 20.01
C GLU A 465 -6.53 -16.61 18.76
N ASP A 466 -7.05 -16.36 17.56
CA ASP A 466 -6.41 -16.67 16.28
C ASP A 466 -5.05 -15.98 16.16
N ALA A 467 -4.92 -14.70 16.51
CA ALA A 467 -3.62 -14.01 16.53
C ALA A 467 -2.62 -14.64 17.52
N ARG A 468 -3.09 -15.11 18.68
CA ARG A 468 -2.27 -15.86 19.65
C ARG A 468 -1.84 -17.21 19.09
N TYR A 469 -2.72 -17.93 18.40
CA TYR A 469 -2.40 -19.21 17.76
C TYR A 469 -1.46 -19.02 16.56
N GLN A 470 -1.64 -17.98 15.74
CA GLN A 470 -0.73 -17.59 14.66
C GLN A 470 0.69 -17.31 15.20
N ARG A 471 0.83 -16.50 16.26
CA ARG A 471 2.12 -16.29 16.93
C ARG A 471 2.72 -17.60 17.44
N ARG A 472 1.93 -18.49 18.05
CA ARG A 472 2.43 -19.78 18.55
C ARG A 472 2.83 -20.72 17.42
N ALA A 473 2.15 -20.71 16.29
CA ALA A 473 2.51 -21.48 15.10
C ALA A 473 3.82 -20.97 14.50
N ALA A 474 4.00 -19.64 14.38
CA ALA A 474 5.25 -19.03 13.93
C ALA A 474 6.42 -19.33 14.89
N GLU A 475 6.20 -19.28 16.20
CA GLU A 475 7.19 -19.61 17.24
C GLU A 475 7.70 -21.06 17.09
N LEU A 476 6.80 -22.01 16.79
CA LEU A 476 7.17 -23.40 16.54
C LEU A 476 7.83 -23.60 15.16
N ARG A 477 7.36 -22.90 14.12
CA ARG A 477 7.93 -22.95 12.76
C ARG A 477 9.37 -22.42 12.77
N LEU A 478 9.60 -21.25 13.35
CA LEU A 478 10.91 -20.59 13.39
C LEU A 478 11.95 -21.41 14.15
N ARG A 479 11.57 -22.12 15.21
CA ARG A 479 12.47 -23.09 15.86
C ARG A 479 12.93 -24.16 14.88
N ALA A 480 12.02 -24.77 14.13
CA ALA A 480 12.38 -25.77 13.11
C ALA A 480 13.17 -25.16 11.94
N ASP A 481 12.82 -23.95 11.49
CA ASP A 481 13.53 -23.21 10.43
C ASP A 481 14.99 -22.94 10.83
N VAL A 482 15.26 -22.53 12.07
CA VAL A 482 16.63 -22.28 12.60
C VAL A 482 17.44 -23.58 12.65
N GLN A 483 16.87 -24.65 13.20
CA GLN A 483 17.56 -25.95 13.28
C GLN A 483 17.92 -26.50 11.89
N ALA A 484 16.97 -26.43 10.95
CA ALA A 484 17.21 -26.85 9.57
C ALA A 484 18.26 -25.97 8.86
N ALA A 485 18.22 -24.65 9.05
CA ALA A 485 19.17 -23.74 8.44
C ALA A 485 20.59 -23.84 9.03
N TYR A 486 20.70 -24.08 10.34
CA TYR A 486 22.00 -24.30 11.01
C TYR A 486 22.65 -25.60 10.53
N GLY A 487 21.89 -26.71 10.49
CA GLY A 487 22.36 -27.98 9.92
C GLY A 487 22.76 -27.85 8.45
N ALA A 488 22.03 -27.06 7.65
CA ALA A 488 22.38 -26.77 6.27
C ALA A 488 23.69 -25.97 6.15
N LEU A 489 23.91 -24.94 7.00
CA LEU A 489 25.14 -24.14 7.00
C LEU A 489 26.37 -24.98 7.37
N VAL A 490 26.30 -25.79 8.44
CA VAL A 490 27.38 -26.69 8.86
C VAL A 490 27.69 -27.72 7.76
N THR A 491 26.68 -28.20 7.05
CA THR A 491 26.85 -29.12 5.91
C THR A 491 27.50 -28.44 4.72
N ALA A 492 27.08 -27.22 4.37
CA ALA A 492 27.62 -26.43 3.27
C ALA A 492 29.09 -26.00 3.51
N TYR A 493 29.42 -25.61 4.75
CA TYR A 493 30.80 -25.33 5.18
C TYR A 493 31.70 -26.55 4.94
N ARG A 494 31.32 -27.71 5.47
CA ARG A 494 32.08 -28.97 5.30
C ARG A 494 32.16 -29.41 3.84
N ARG A 495 31.10 -29.20 3.05
CA ARG A 495 31.13 -29.47 1.60
C ARG A 495 32.17 -28.59 0.91
N THR A 496 32.16 -27.28 1.16
CA THR A 496 33.07 -26.34 0.47
C THR A 496 34.55 -26.68 0.71
N LEU A 497 34.90 -27.10 1.93
CA LEU A 497 36.25 -27.59 2.26
C LEU A 497 36.64 -28.90 1.55
N LEU A 498 35.67 -29.74 1.18
CA LEU A 498 35.91 -30.97 0.41
C LEU A 498 36.00 -30.68 -1.08
N GLU A 499 35.12 -29.83 -1.62
CA GLU A 499 35.12 -29.49 -3.04
C GLU A 499 36.36 -28.67 -3.43
N ASP A 500 36.92 -27.84 -2.54
CA ASP A 500 38.21 -27.17 -2.82
C ASP A 500 39.37 -28.18 -2.90
N ARG A 501 39.40 -29.20 -2.03
CA ARG A 501 40.38 -30.30 -2.11
C ARG A 501 40.20 -31.11 -3.39
N ASN A 502 38.96 -31.36 -3.82
CA ASN A 502 38.66 -31.98 -5.11
C ASN A 502 39.17 -31.10 -6.29
N ARG A 503 38.94 -29.78 -6.22
CA ARG A 503 39.37 -28.78 -7.20
C ARG A 503 40.89 -28.71 -7.34
N GLN A 504 41.62 -28.75 -6.22
CA GLN A 504 43.09 -28.81 -6.18
C GLN A 504 43.61 -30.13 -6.76
N ALA A 505 43.05 -31.28 -6.35
CA ALA A 505 43.46 -32.59 -6.84
C ALA A 505 43.23 -32.76 -8.36
N ALA A 506 42.10 -32.23 -8.87
CA ALA A 506 41.82 -32.22 -10.30
C ALA A 506 42.74 -31.25 -11.10
N GLU A 507 43.26 -30.21 -10.45
CA GLU A 507 44.21 -29.25 -11.06
C GLU A 507 45.57 -29.90 -11.29
N GLU A 508 46.08 -30.63 -10.29
CA GLU A 508 47.33 -31.39 -10.40
C GLU A 508 47.18 -32.58 -11.37
N ALA A 509 46.04 -33.28 -11.35
CA ALA A 509 45.75 -34.33 -12.33
C ALA A 509 45.74 -33.79 -13.77
N LEU A 510 45.15 -32.61 -13.99
CA LEU A 510 45.20 -31.93 -15.29
C LEU A 510 46.62 -31.53 -15.68
N ARG A 511 47.40 -30.95 -14.76
CA ARG A 511 48.80 -30.56 -15.01
C ARG A 511 49.62 -31.75 -15.53
N LEU A 512 49.54 -32.88 -14.83
CA LEU A 512 50.22 -34.12 -15.17
C LEU A 512 49.73 -34.73 -16.50
N ALA A 513 48.42 -34.75 -16.75
CA ALA A 513 47.85 -35.23 -18.02
C ALA A 513 48.29 -34.37 -19.22
N ARG A 514 48.31 -33.05 -19.04
CA ARG A 514 48.74 -32.07 -20.05
C ARG A 514 50.23 -32.15 -20.34
N GLU A 515 51.07 -32.38 -19.33
CA GLU A 515 52.50 -32.67 -19.50
C GLU A 515 52.73 -33.99 -20.25
N ARG A 516 52.08 -35.09 -19.84
CA ARG A 516 52.14 -36.38 -20.53
C ARG A 516 51.68 -36.29 -21.98
N TYR A 517 50.60 -35.54 -22.27
CA TYR A 517 50.11 -35.34 -23.63
C TYR A 517 51.07 -34.50 -24.47
N ARG A 518 51.66 -33.43 -23.93
CA ARG A 518 52.70 -32.64 -24.62
C ARG A 518 53.94 -33.48 -24.96
N LEU A 519 54.30 -34.44 -24.11
CA LEU A 519 55.39 -35.41 -24.33
C LEU A 519 55.00 -36.61 -25.22
N GLY A 520 53.75 -36.72 -25.66
CA GLY A 520 53.26 -37.88 -26.43
C GLY A 520 53.06 -39.17 -25.62
N ALA A 521 53.24 -39.12 -24.30
CA ALA A 521 53.11 -40.25 -23.36
C ALA A 521 51.67 -40.49 -22.84
N ALA A 522 50.70 -39.72 -23.35
CA ALA A 522 49.26 -39.86 -23.09
C ALA A 522 48.46 -39.68 -24.39
N ALA A 523 47.27 -40.30 -24.44
CA ALA A 523 46.31 -40.08 -25.52
C ALA A 523 45.55 -38.75 -25.32
N PHE A 524 44.97 -38.18 -26.40
CA PHE A 524 44.14 -36.97 -26.25
C PHE A 524 42.91 -37.21 -25.35
N LEU A 525 42.39 -38.44 -25.31
CA LEU A 525 41.29 -38.82 -24.41
C LEU A 525 41.65 -38.63 -22.93
N GLU A 526 42.87 -39.01 -22.52
CA GLU A 526 43.37 -38.88 -21.13
C GLU A 526 43.43 -37.40 -20.70
N LEU A 527 43.84 -36.50 -21.61
CA LEU A 527 43.78 -35.05 -21.40
C LEU A 527 42.33 -34.54 -21.33
N SER A 528 41.48 -34.94 -22.28
CA SER A 528 40.07 -34.51 -22.34
C SER A 528 39.26 -34.97 -21.11
N GLU A 529 39.55 -36.15 -20.57
CA GLU A 529 38.97 -36.67 -19.33
C GLU A 529 39.45 -35.87 -18.11
N ALA A 530 40.75 -35.57 -18.01
CA ALA A 530 41.29 -34.74 -16.94
C ALA A 530 40.75 -33.31 -16.97
N GLU A 531 40.53 -32.73 -18.15
CA GLU A 531 39.93 -31.40 -18.31
C GLU A 531 38.44 -31.38 -17.98
N THR A 532 37.71 -32.43 -18.36
CA THR A 532 36.32 -32.63 -17.95
C THR A 532 36.20 -32.73 -16.43
N ALA A 533 37.10 -33.49 -15.78
CA ALA A 533 37.14 -33.62 -14.33
C ALA A 533 37.49 -32.29 -13.63
N LYS A 534 38.44 -31.52 -14.18
CA LYS A 534 38.80 -30.20 -13.65
C LYS A 534 37.66 -29.18 -13.81
N ALA A 535 37.02 -29.10 -14.97
CA ALA A 535 35.85 -28.24 -15.19
C ALA A 535 34.68 -28.59 -14.25
N GLN A 536 34.43 -29.89 -14.02
CA GLN A 536 33.44 -30.36 -13.04
C GLN A 536 33.82 -29.97 -11.61
N ALA A 537 35.09 -30.10 -11.21
CA ALA A 537 35.55 -29.75 -9.87
C ALA A 537 35.58 -28.23 -9.62
N ASP A 538 35.98 -27.43 -10.61
CA ASP A 538 35.92 -25.96 -10.57
C ASP A 538 34.46 -25.50 -10.35
N ARG A 539 33.51 -26.06 -11.10
CA ARG A 539 32.08 -25.73 -10.95
C ARG A 539 31.48 -26.28 -9.66
N ALA A 540 31.86 -27.48 -9.22
CA ALA A 540 31.39 -28.06 -7.94
C ALA A 540 31.88 -27.25 -6.72
N TYR A 541 33.10 -26.70 -6.77
CA TYR A 541 33.60 -25.77 -5.76
C TYR A 541 32.83 -24.44 -5.79
N LEU A 542 32.60 -23.85 -6.97
CA LEU A 542 31.82 -22.61 -7.10
C LEU A 542 30.39 -22.79 -6.56
N ASP A 543 29.74 -23.89 -6.92
CA ASP A 543 28.42 -24.30 -6.41
C ASP A 543 28.39 -24.45 -4.89
N ALA A 544 29.47 -24.96 -4.27
CA ALA A 544 29.55 -25.12 -2.82
C ALA A 544 29.85 -23.79 -2.10
N LEU A 545 30.74 -22.95 -2.63
CA LEU A 545 31.02 -21.60 -2.13
C LEU A 545 29.74 -20.75 -2.06
N TYR A 546 28.97 -20.73 -3.16
CA TYR A 546 27.66 -20.06 -3.16
C TYR A 546 26.65 -20.77 -2.26
N GLY A 547 26.63 -22.10 -2.25
CA GLY A 547 25.79 -22.88 -1.33
C GLY A 547 26.03 -22.58 0.16
N PHE A 548 27.26 -22.28 0.57
CA PHE A 548 27.57 -21.80 1.93
C PHE A 548 26.96 -20.43 2.20
N HIS A 549 27.08 -19.47 1.27
CA HIS A 549 26.51 -18.14 1.45
C HIS A 549 24.99 -18.09 1.34
N ASP A 550 24.38 -18.95 0.52
CA ASP A 550 22.94 -19.17 0.46
C ASP A 550 22.39 -19.84 1.74
N ALA A 551 23.13 -20.79 2.31
CA ALA A 551 22.80 -21.40 3.60
C ALA A 551 22.94 -20.38 4.74
N LEU A 552 23.98 -19.52 4.72
CA LEU A 552 24.14 -18.42 5.67
C LEU A 552 22.98 -17.43 5.57
N ALA A 553 22.61 -16.97 4.37
CA ALA A 553 21.44 -16.12 4.17
C ALA A 553 20.12 -16.84 4.54
N GLY A 554 20.08 -18.17 4.43
CA GLY A 554 19.00 -19.02 4.91
C GLY A 554 18.87 -19.03 6.44
N LEU A 555 19.99 -18.99 7.17
CA LEU A 555 20.08 -18.93 8.62
C LEU A 555 19.86 -17.51 9.17
N GLU A 556 20.37 -16.48 8.49
CA GLU A 556 20.08 -15.06 8.78
C GLU A 556 18.56 -14.83 8.73
N ARG A 557 17.90 -15.28 7.65
CA ARG A 557 16.44 -15.26 7.49
C ARG A 557 15.70 -16.02 8.61
N ALA A 558 16.20 -17.18 9.04
CA ALA A 558 15.52 -18.01 10.04
C ALA A 558 15.73 -17.52 11.48
N SER A 559 16.89 -16.93 11.77
CA SER A 559 17.24 -16.41 13.10
C SER A 559 16.76 -14.97 13.33
N GLY A 560 16.42 -14.23 12.26
CA GLY A 560 15.87 -12.88 12.36
C GLY A 560 16.92 -11.78 12.49
N GLN A 561 18.19 -12.08 12.18
CA GLN A 561 19.34 -11.20 12.40
C GLN A 561 20.38 -11.36 11.29
N ARG A 562 21.18 -10.31 11.02
CA ARG A 562 22.36 -10.41 10.15
C ARG A 562 23.49 -11.07 10.93
N LEU A 563 24.12 -12.08 10.34
CA LEU A 563 25.20 -12.88 10.94
C LEU A 563 26.54 -12.62 10.24
N ARG A 564 26.50 -12.23 8.95
CA ARG A 564 27.69 -11.86 8.17
C ARG A 564 28.45 -10.65 8.73
N GLU A 565 27.83 -9.84 9.59
CA GLU A 565 28.48 -8.74 10.32
C GLU A 565 29.23 -9.19 11.59
N GLU A 566 28.88 -10.35 12.17
CA GLU A 566 29.57 -10.96 13.31
C GLU A 566 30.67 -11.95 12.86
N ALA A 567 30.86 -12.15 11.55
CA ALA A 567 31.82 -13.12 11.01
C ALA A 567 33.28 -12.72 11.31
N PRO A 568 34.17 -13.67 11.63
CA PRO A 568 35.60 -13.38 11.79
C PRO A 568 36.17 -12.74 10.51
N THR A 569 36.86 -11.61 10.65
CA THR A 569 37.63 -11.03 9.54
C THR A 569 38.63 -12.08 9.04
N PRO A 570 38.69 -12.37 7.72
CA PRO A 570 39.67 -13.31 7.22
C PRO A 570 41.08 -12.82 7.58
N GLY A 571 41.88 -13.69 8.17
CA GLY A 571 43.30 -13.40 8.40
C GLY A 571 44.03 -13.18 7.06
N PRO A 572 45.23 -12.56 7.09
CA PRO A 572 46.04 -12.41 5.89
C PRO A 572 46.25 -13.79 5.24
N GLY A 573 46.13 -13.83 3.91
CA GLY A 573 46.24 -15.07 3.15
C GLY A 573 47.67 -15.64 3.20
N PRO A 574 47.86 -16.93 2.88
CA PRO A 574 49.18 -17.59 2.93
C PRO A 574 50.19 -17.07 1.90
N GLU A 575 49.85 -16.05 1.10
CA GLU A 575 50.71 -15.46 0.06
C GLU A 575 51.52 -14.23 0.54
N GLU A 576 51.22 -13.65 1.72
CA GLU A 576 51.95 -12.49 2.26
C GLU A 576 53.14 -12.86 3.18
N GLN A 577 53.73 -14.06 3.04
CA GLN A 577 54.84 -14.52 3.88
C GLN A 577 56.16 -14.85 3.14
N GLU A 578 56.22 -14.75 1.80
CA GLU A 578 57.43 -15.04 1.00
C GLU A 578 58.10 -13.80 0.37
N GLU A 579 58.12 -12.65 1.05
CA GLU A 579 59.01 -11.53 0.67
C GLU A 579 59.66 -10.87 1.90
N GLY A 580 60.62 -11.58 2.52
CA GLY A 580 61.14 -11.28 3.87
C GLY A 580 62.63 -11.58 4.09
N ALA A 581 63.51 -10.87 3.37
CA ALA A 581 64.94 -10.70 3.64
C ALA A 581 65.83 -11.97 3.74
N SER A 582 66.49 -12.30 2.62
CA SER A 582 67.71 -13.12 2.62
C SER A 582 68.97 -12.24 2.58
N GLU A 583 69.68 -12.08 3.70
CA GLU A 583 71.06 -11.53 3.68
C GLU A 583 71.89 -12.13 4.85
N PRO A 584 73.12 -12.64 4.60
CA PRO A 584 73.92 -13.29 5.63
C PRO A 584 74.89 -12.32 6.33
N ALA A 585 75.02 -12.43 7.66
CA ALA A 585 76.05 -11.75 8.45
C ALA A 585 76.99 -12.77 9.10
N GLU A 586 78.30 -12.64 8.84
CA GLU A 586 79.33 -13.45 9.50
C GLU A 586 79.72 -12.89 10.87
N GLY A 587 80.09 -13.79 11.79
CA GLY A 587 81.10 -13.52 12.83
C GLY A 587 80.65 -12.77 14.09
N GLY A 588 80.94 -13.35 15.26
CA GLY A 588 80.81 -12.70 16.56
C GLY A 588 80.81 -13.71 17.70
N ALA A 589 81.81 -13.66 18.58
CA ALA A 589 81.96 -14.60 19.69
C ALA A 589 81.97 -13.88 21.05
N GLY A 590 81.48 -14.56 22.10
CA GLY A 590 81.92 -14.32 23.49
C GLY A 590 80.83 -14.04 24.54
N ALA A 591 81.11 -14.53 25.76
CA ALA A 591 80.40 -14.36 27.03
C ALA A 591 78.94 -14.90 27.10
N SER A 592 78.47 -15.64 28.12
CA SER A 592 78.87 -15.90 29.53
C SER A 592 78.43 -14.88 30.59
N GLN A 593 77.19 -15.03 31.06
CA GLN A 593 76.67 -14.85 32.45
C GLN A 593 75.16 -15.23 32.39
N GLU A 594 74.55 -16.08 33.21
CA GLU A 594 74.64 -16.41 34.65
C GLU A 594 73.85 -15.43 35.55
N GLN A 595 73.04 -16.01 36.46
CA GLN A 595 72.21 -15.35 37.49
C GLN A 595 70.95 -14.62 36.95
N ASN A 596 69.78 -14.60 37.61
CA ASN A 596 69.39 -15.32 38.83
C ASN A 596 67.88 -15.64 38.94
N GLN A 597 67.54 -16.32 40.04
CA GLN A 597 66.32 -16.27 40.88
C GLN A 597 65.47 -14.95 40.76
N GLU A 598 64.18 -14.90 41.11
CA GLU A 598 63.46 -15.66 42.15
C GLU A 598 61.91 -15.67 42.01
N SER A 599 61.25 -16.35 42.96
CA SER A 599 59.82 -16.31 43.38
C SER A 599 58.97 -15.09 42.97
N GLY A 600 57.65 -15.21 42.69
CA GLY A 600 56.78 -16.39 42.67
C GLY A 600 55.44 -16.17 43.42
N ARG A 601 54.32 -16.47 42.75
CA ARG A 601 53.01 -16.82 43.35
C ARG A 601 52.02 -17.35 42.31
#